data_AF-A0A915MUF0-F1
#
_entry.id   AF-A0A915MUF0-F1
#
_cell.length_a   1.000
_cell.length_b   1.000
_cell.length_c   1.000
_cell.angle_alpha   90.00
_cell.angle_beta   90.00
_cell.angle_gamma   90.00
#
_symmetry.space_group_name_H-M   'P 1'
#
loop_
_entity.id
_entity.type
_entity.pdbx_description
1 polymer ?
#
loop_
_entity_poly.entity_id
_entity_poly.type
_entity_poly.pdbx_seq_one_letter_code
_entity_poly.pdbx_strand_id
1 'polypeptide(L)'
;ACQSKSSKIVINALDSLQKLISYGHLIGNQPDSDNPEQLLIDRVVQAICAPFQGPHTDDAVQLQIIKGILALILNQTCRIHESSLLLAVRTCFN
;
A
#
# COMPACT_ATOMS: atom_id res chain seq x y z
N ALA A 1 -5.62 -6.77 8.64
CA ALA A 1 -6.54 -7.14 7.53
C ALA A 1 -5.78 -7.49 6.25
N CYS A 2 -4.83 -6.66 5.79
CA CYS A 2 -4.00 -6.95 4.61
C CYS A 2 -3.16 -8.25 4.73
N GLN A 3 -2.76 -8.64 5.94
CA GLN A 3 -2.05 -9.90 6.21
C GLN A 3 -2.97 -11.09 6.53
N SER A 4 -4.27 -10.98 6.27
CA SER A 4 -5.21 -12.06 6.55
C SER A 4 -4.95 -13.27 5.64
N LYS A 5 -5.22 -14.47 6.14
CA LYS A 5 -5.18 -15.71 5.33
C LYS A 5 -6.34 -15.81 4.32
N SER A 6 -7.35 -14.97 4.45
CA SER A 6 -8.49 -14.95 3.54
C SER A 6 -8.32 -13.89 2.47
N SER A 7 -8.18 -14.30 1.20
CA SER A 7 -8.02 -13.40 0.05
C SER A 7 -9.15 -12.37 -0.01
N LYS A 8 -10.39 -12.73 0.34
CA LYS A 8 -11.55 -11.81 0.36
C LYS A 8 -11.35 -10.65 1.34
N ILE A 9 -10.77 -10.92 2.51
CA ILE A 9 -10.50 -9.88 3.52
C ILE A 9 -9.36 -8.97 3.04
N VAL A 10 -8.32 -9.55 2.43
CA VAL A 10 -7.19 -8.81 1.87
C VAL A 10 -7.67 -7.86 0.76
N ILE A 11 -8.45 -8.37 -0.20
CA ILE A 11 -9.02 -7.59 -1.31
C ILE A 11 -9.82 -6.39 -0.78
N ASN A 12 -10.74 -6.62 0.15
CA ASN A 12 -11.56 -5.54 0.71
C ASN A 12 -10.74 -4.52 1.49
N ALA A 13 -9.70 -4.96 2.21
CA ALA A 13 -8.81 -4.07 2.94
C ALA A 13 -8.00 -3.19 1.99
N LEU A 14 -7.40 -3.77 0.95
CA LEU A 14 -6.63 -3.04 -0.07
C LEU A 14 -7.50 -2.05 -0.84
N ASP A 15 -8.71 -2.45 -1.23
CA ASP A 15 -9.66 -1.58 -1.93
C ASP A 15 -10.09 -0.39 -1.05
N SER A 16 -10.30 -0.63 0.25
CA SER A 16 -10.62 0.44 1.20
C SER A 16 -9.45 1.42 1.37
N LEU A 17 -8.22 0.91 1.50
CA LEU A 17 -7.02 1.76 1.58
C LEU A 17 -6.85 2.60 0.31
N GLN A 18 -7.01 1.98 -0.86
CA GLN A 18 -6.94 2.66 -2.15
C GLN A 18 -7.93 3.83 -2.21
N LYS A 19 -9.19 3.62 -1.82
CA LYS A 19 -10.21 4.68 -1.80
C LYS A 19 -9.86 5.80 -0.83
N LEU A 20 -9.45 5.48 0.40
CA LEU A 20 -9.06 6.48 1.39
C LEU A 20 -7.91 7.35 0.91
N ILE A 21 -6.92 6.75 0.25
CA ILE A 21 -5.81 7.48 -0.35
C ILE A 21 -6.31 8.33 -1.52
N SER A 22 -7.04 7.75 -2.48
CA SER A 22 -7.51 8.48 -3.68
C SER A 22 -8.42 9.66 -3.36
N TYR A 23 -9.24 9.57 -2.31
CA TYR A 23 -10.10 10.68 -1.87
C TYR A 23 -9.38 11.69 -0.95
N GLY A 24 -8.10 11.47 -0.63
CA GLY A 24 -7.32 12.36 0.24
C GLY A 24 -7.69 12.29 1.71
N HIS A 25 -8.45 11.27 2.14
CA HIS A 25 -8.73 11.02 3.55
C HIS A 25 -7.51 10.44 4.29
N LEU A 26 -6.58 9.82 3.56
CA LEU A 26 -5.33 9.31 4.08
C LEU A 26 -4.16 9.98 3.38
N ILE A 27 -3.60 11.01 4.03
CA ILE A 27 -2.43 11.76 3.55
C ILE A 27 -1.14 11.21 4.18
N GLY A 28 -1.22 10.73 5.43
CA GLY A 28 -0.11 10.07 6.13
C GLY A 28 1.09 10.97 6.43
N ASN A 29 0.90 12.29 6.50
CA ASN A 29 1.98 13.29 6.67
C ASN A 29 2.46 13.47 8.12
N GLN A 30 2.04 12.60 9.04
CA GLN A 30 2.51 12.57 10.42
C GLN A 30 3.67 11.56 10.53
N PRO A 31 4.64 11.81 11.42
CA PRO A 31 5.70 10.86 11.69
C PRO A 31 5.12 9.57 12.27
N ASP A 32 5.71 8.45 11.88
CA ASP A 32 5.33 7.16 12.41
C ASP A 32 5.70 7.03 13.89
N SER A 33 4.84 6.38 14.67
CA SER A 33 5.01 6.25 16.13
C SER A 33 6.18 5.37 16.54
N ASP A 34 6.60 4.45 15.67
CA ASP A 34 7.67 3.48 15.92
C ASP A 34 8.97 3.90 15.24
N ASN A 35 8.86 4.60 14.10
CA ASN A 35 9.99 5.23 13.43
C ASN A 35 9.70 6.69 13.05
N PRO A 36 10.11 7.68 13.87
CA PRO A 36 9.83 9.09 13.60
C PRO A 36 10.57 9.64 12.37
N GLU A 37 11.53 8.91 11.79
CA GLU A 37 12.18 9.28 10.51
C GLU A 37 11.32 8.92 9.28
N GLN A 38 10.25 8.14 9.48
CA GLN A 38 9.31 7.75 8.44
C GLN A 38 7.96 8.42 8.65
N LEU A 39 7.22 8.59 7.56
CA LEU A 39 5.85 9.09 7.60
C LEU A 39 4.86 7.92 7.69
N LEU A 40 3.67 8.15 8.24
CA LEU A 40 2.61 7.14 8.30
C LEU A 40 2.27 6.56 6.92
N ILE A 41 2.46 7.35 5.85
CA ILE A 41 2.26 6.87 4.49
C ILE A 41 3.22 5.74 4.10
N ASP A 42 4.45 5.73 4.63
CA ASP A 42 5.43 4.67 4.38
C ASP A 42 4.95 3.33 4.94
N ARG A 43 4.33 3.34 6.12
CA ARG A 43 3.66 2.15 6.67
C ARG A 43 2.48 1.69 5.82
N VAL A 44 1.74 2.62 5.23
CA VAL A 44 0.62 2.27 4.33
C VAL A 44 1.14 1.63 3.05
N VAL A 45 2.24 2.14 2.48
CA VAL A 45 2.91 1.50 1.34
C VAL A 45 3.32 0.07 1.70
N GLN A 46 3.96 -0.13 2.85
CA GLN A 46 4.33 -1.46 3.33
C GLN A 46 3.10 -2.36 3.50
N ALA A 47 1.99 -1.85 4.05
CA ALA A 47 0.76 -2.61 4.23
C ALA A 47 0.08 -3.00 2.90
N ILE A 48 0.21 -2.17 1.85
CA ILE A 48 -0.29 -2.47 0.50
C ILE A 48 0.59 -3.53 -0.17
N CYS A 49 1.91 -3.46 -0.01
CA CYS A 49 2.84 -4.40 -0.65
C CYS A 49 2.93 -5.75 0.10
N ALA A 50 2.67 -5.78 1.40
CA ALA A 50 2.80 -6.96 2.27
C ALA A 50 2.04 -8.23 1.81
N PRO A 51 0.86 -8.18 1.18
CA PRO A 51 0.14 -9.38 0.79
C PRO A 51 0.75 -10.08 -0.43
N PHE A 52 1.69 -9.45 -1.14
CA PHE A 52 2.41 -10.07 -2.24
C PHE A 52 3.42 -11.08 -1.70
N GLN A 53 3.26 -12.36 -2.07
CA GLN A 53 4.11 -13.48 -1.66
C GLN A 53 4.71 -14.20 -2.88
N GLY A 54 4.88 -13.50 -4.01
CA GLY A 54 5.36 -14.06 -5.26
C GLY A 54 4.25 -14.63 -6.16
N PRO A 55 4.62 -15.48 -7.15
CA PRO A 55 3.72 -15.88 -8.24
C PRO A 55 2.45 -16.63 -7.82
N HIS A 56 2.45 -17.20 -6.60
CA HIS A 56 1.32 -17.97 -6.07
C HIS A 56 0.28 -17.08 -5.36
N THR A 57 0.51 -15.77 -5.28
CA THR A 57 -0.45 -14.82 -4.73
C THR A 57 -1.72 -14.83 -5.59
N ASP A 58 -2.89 -14.82 -4.97
CA ASP A 58 -4.18 -14.75 -5.69
C ASP A 58 -4.24 -13.56 -6.66
N ASP A 59 -4.61 -13.78 -7.92
CA ASP A 59 -4.61 -12.76 -8.97
C ASP A 59 -5.46 -11.53 -8.62
N ALA A 60 -6.59 -11.73 -7.92
CA ALA A 60 -7.43 -10.62 -7.50
C ALA A 60 -6.77 -9.80 -6.38
N VAL A 61 -5.99 -10.44 -5.51
CA VAL A 61 -5.14 -9.74 -4.54
C VAL A 61 -4.03 -8.97 -5.28
N GLN A 62 -3.32 -9.60 -6.21
CA GLN A 62 -2.26 -8.93 -7.00
C GLN A 62 -2.79 -7.68 -7.71
N LEU A 63 -3.96 -7.78 -8.35
CA LEU A 63 -4.62 -6.65 -9.00
C LEU A 63 -4.92 -5.51 -8.02
N GLN A 64 -5.37 -5.81 -6.80
CA GLN A 64 -5.64 -4.79 -5.79
C GLN A 64 -4.37 -4.14 -5.25
N ILE A 65 -3.26 -4.89 -5.16
CA ILE A 65 -1.95 -4.33 -4.80
C ILE A 65 -1.53 -3.31 -5.85
N ILE A 66 -1.60 -3.65 -7.14
CA ILE A 66 -1.25 -2.74 -8.24
C ILE A 66 -2.13 -1.49 -8.21
N LYS A 67 -3.45 -1.64 -8.03
CA LYS A 67 -4.38 -0.51 -7.89
C LYS A 67 -4.03 0.40 -6.71
N GLY A 68 -3.69 -0.19 -5.56
CA GLY A 68 -3.31 0.54 -4.36
C GLY A 68 -2.03 1.35 -4.57
N ILE A 69 -1.00 0.72 -5.15
CA ILE A 69 0.27 1.37 -5.48
C ILE A 69 0.06 2.52 -6.47
N LEU A 70 -0.72 2.31 -7.53
CA LEU A 70 -1.02 3.33 -8.52
C LEU A 70 -1.72 4.54 -7.89
N ALA A 71 -2.72 4.31 -7.04
CA ALA A 71 -3.42 5.39 -6.34
C ALA A 71 -2.51 6.20 -5.42
N LEU A 72 -1.51 5.55 -4.81
CA LEU A 72 -0.56 6.17 -3.91
C LEU A 72 0.43 7.06 -4.68
N ILE A 73 0.93 6.59 -5.82
CA ILE A 73 1.86 7.34 -6.68
C ILE A 73 1.18 8.52 -7.38
N LEU A 74 -0.07 8.35 -7.82
CA LEU A 74 -0.81 9.42 -8.50
C LEU A 74 -1.33 10.51 -7.56
N ASN A 75 -1.39 10.24 -6.26
CA ASN A 75 -1.87 11.22 -5.29
C ASN A 75 -0.79 12.27 -4.99
N GLN A 76 -1.01 13.50 -5.44
CA GLN A 76 -0.10 14.63 -5.28
C GLN A 76 0.03 15.16 -3.84
N THR A 77 -0.81 14.69 -2.91
CA THR A 77 -0.82 15.14 -1.51
C THR A 77 0.06 14.31 -0.60
N CYS A 78 0.46 13.10 -1.03
CA CYS A 78 1.27 12.19 -0.25
C CYS A 78 2.77 12.39 -0.55
N ARG A 79 3.58 12.63 0.48
CA ARG A 79 5.04 12.63 0.35
C ARG A 79 5.59 11.26 0.76
N ILE A 80 5.96 10.47 -0.22
CA ILE A 80 6.45 9.09 -0.02
C ILE A 80 7.97 9.13 0.13
N HIS A 81 8.51 8.38 1.10
CA HIS A 81 9.96 8.24 1.22
C HIS A 81 10.53 7.36 0.08
N GLU A 82 11.76 7.62 -0.34
CA GLU A 82 12.39 6.95 -1.49
C GLU A 82 12.41 5.41 -1.36
N SER A 83 12.74 4.88 -0.18
CA SER A 83 12.76 3.44 0.08
C SER A 83 11.39 2.78 -0.05
N SER A 84 10.31 3.45 0.39
CA SER A 84 8.94 2.98 0.23
C SER A 84 8.49 3.01 -1.23
N LEU A 85 8.87 4.04 -1.98
CA LEU A 85 8.60 4.11 -3.41
C LEU A 85 9.30 2.97 -4.15
N LEU A 86 10.58 2.69 -3.81
CA LEU A 86 11.34 1.60 -4.41
C LEU A 86 10.71 0.23 -4.09
N LEU A 87 10.21 0.03 -2.87
CA LEU A 87 9.46 -1.16 -2.49
C LEU A 87 8.22 -1.34 -3.38
N ALA A 88 7.42 -0.28 -3.54
CA ALA A 88 6.21 -0.33 -4.36
C ALA A 88 6.51 -0.67 -5.82
N VAL A 89 7.52 -0.03 -6.41
CA VAL A 89 7.97 -0.32 -7.78
C VAL A 89 8.44 -1.76 -7.88
N ARG A 90 9.27 -2.23 -6.95
CA ARG A 90 9.74 -3.62 -6.93
C ARG A 90 8.57 -4.60 -6.87
N THR A 91 7.58 -4.37 -6.02
CA THR A 91 6.39 -5.23 -5.92
C THR A 91 5.57 -5.25 -7.21
N CYS A 92 5.50 -4.17 -7.98
CA CYS A 92 4.82 -4.17 -9.29
C CYS A 92 5.57 -4.94 -10.39
N PHE A 93 6.89 -5.12 -10.26
CA PHE A 93 7.72 -5.79 -11.27
C PHE A 93 8.02 -7.27 -10.97
N ASN A 94 7.76 -7.74 -9.75
CA ASN A 94 7.88 -9.16 -9.37
C ASN A 94 6.56 -9.88 -9.57
#